data_AF-A0A1D9NXI2-F1
#
_entry.id   AF-A0A1D9NXI2-F1
#
_cell.length_a   1.000
_cell.length_b   1.000
_cell.length_c   1.000
_cell.angle_alpha   90.00
_cell.angle_beta   90.00
_cell.angle_gamma   90.00
#
_symmetry.space_group_name_H-M   'P 1'
#
loop_
_entity.id
_entity.type
_entity.pdbx_description
1 polymer ?
#
loop_
_entity_poly.entity_id
_entity_poly.type
_entity_poly.pdbx_seq_one_letter_code
_entity_poly.pdbx_strand_id
1 'polypeptide(L)' 'MAYKVIYNFSDGTTDELDGEIYETYEEAEREAAQAASDFSQGGDYLREAGEDYCEATIVDWDIIEV' A
#
# COMPACT_ATOMS: atom_id res chain seq x y z
N MET A 1 15.04 6.08 -15.19
CA MET A 1 14.19 4.89 -15.08
C MET A 1 13.15 5.24 -14.04
N ALA A 2 11.89 4.92 -14.29
CA ALA A 2 10.80 5.26 -13.39
C ALA A 2 10.29 3.99 -12.71
N TYR A 3 9.81 4.11 -11.49
CA TYR A 3 9.34 2.98 -10.68
C TYR A 3 7.93 3.21 -10.18
N LYS A 4 7.15 2.14 -10.09
CA LYS A 4 5.80 2.13 -9.54
C LYS A 4 5.64 1.04 -8.49
N VAL A 5 4.80 1.32 -7.49
CA VAL A 5 4.43 0.38 -6.43
C VAL A 5 3.06 -0.21 -6.72
N ILE A 6 2.96 -1.53 -6.65
CA ILE A 6 1.71 -2.29 -6.70
C ILE A 6 1.50 -2.95 -5.35
N TYR A 7 0.39 -2.68 -4.70
CA TYR A 7 0.06 -3.26 -3.40
C TYR A 7 -0.79 -4.50 -3.58
N ASN A 8 -0.46 -5.55 -2.84
CA ASN A 8 -1.19 -6.80 -2.78
C ASN A 8 -2.06 -6.81 -1.51
N PHE A 9 -3.36 -7.05 -1.68
CA PHE A 9 -4.32 -7.06 -0.59
C PHE A 9 -4.68 -8.49 -0.16
N SER A 10 -5.15 -8.64 1.08
CA SER A 10 -5.49 -9.95 1.67
C SER A 10 -6.66 -10.66 0.99
N ASP A 11 -7.48 -9.94 0.23
CA ASP A 11 -8.56 -10.50 -0.59
C ASP A 11 -8.07 -11.02 -1.96
N GLY A 12 -6.76 -10.90 -2.24
CA GLY A 12 -6.13 -11.32 -3.47
C GLY A 12 -6.20 -10.28 -4.59
N THR A 13 -6.72 -9.09 -4.31
CA THR A 13 -6.67 -7.97 -5.26
C THR A 13 -5.32 -7.27 -5.22
N THR A 14 -5.01 -6.58 -6.32
CA THR A 14 -3.80 -5.77 -6.46
C THR A 14 -4.18 -4.38 -6.93
N ASP A 15 -3.64 -3.34 -6.31
CA ASP A 15 -3.97 -1.96 -6.68
C ASP A 15 -2.76 -1.02 -6.61
N GLU A 16 -2.82 0.04 -7.42
CA GLU A 16 -1.88 1.15 -7.41
C GLU A 16 -2.49 2.26 -6.53
N LEU A 17 -2.20 2.26 -5.22
CA LEU A 17 -2.89 3.12 -4.24
C LEU A 17 -2.78 4.63 -4.50
N ASP A 18 -1.86 5.10 -5.35
CA ASP A 18 -1.78 6.52 -5.72
C ASP A 18 -1.33 6.80 -7.17
N GLY A 19 -1.08 5.75 -7.98
CA GLY A 19 -0.57 5.89 -9.36
C GLY A 19 0.75 6.68 -9.49
N GLU A 20 1.42 6.95 -8.37
CA GLU A 20 2.60 7.79 -8.28
C GLU A 20 3.82 7.08 -8.89
N ILE A 21 4.69 7.88 -9.51
CA ILE A 21 5.87 7.40 -10.21
C ILE A 21 7.10 7.95 -9.50
N TYR A 22 7.98 7.05 -9.08
CA TYR A 22 9.21 7.37 -8.36
C TYR A 22 10.41 7.37 -9.30
N GLU A 23 11.37 8.26 -9.04
CA GLU A 23 12.60 8.33 -9.85
C GLU A 23 13.61 7.24 -9.48
N THR A 24 13.47 6.67 -8.27
CA THR A 24 14.36 5.64 -7.73
C THR A 24 13.59 4.50 -7.07
N TYR A 25 14.19 3.30 -7.07
CA TYR A 25 13.65 2.14 -6.37
C TYR A 25 13.58 2.37 -4.85
N GLU A 26 14.60 3.00 -4.27
CA GLU A 26 14.67 3.26 -2.82
C GLU A 26 13.55 4.21 -2.34
N GLU A 27 13.19 5.22 -3.15
CA GLU A 27 12.03 6.06 -2.85
C GLU A 27 10.73 5.26 -2.93
N ALA A 28 10.53 4.47 -3.99
CA ALA A 28 9.35 3.61 -4.13
C ALA A 28 9.19 2.65 -2.95
N GLU A 29 10.28 2.01 -2.51
CA GLU A 29 10.28 1.07 -1.38
C GLU A 29 9.96 1.76 -0.06
N ARG A 30 10.50 2.96 0.18
CA ARG A 30 10.22 3.72 1.39
C ARG A 30 8.75 4.13 1.47
N GLU A 31 8.20 4.66 0.38
CA GLU A 31 6.80 5.07 0.32
C GLU A 31 5.87 3.85 0.42
N ALA A 32 6.22 2.73 -0.21
CA ALA A 32 5.47 1.47 -0.09
C ALA A 32 5.35 1.01 1.38
N ALA A 33 6.48 0.98 2.08
CA ALA A 33 6.51 0.60 3.50
C ALA A 33 5.73 1.58 4.38
N GLN A 34 5.81 2.88 4.09
CA GLN A 34 5.09 3.90 4.84
C GLN A 34 3.57 3.79 4.61
N ALA A 35 3.12 3.67 3.37
CA ALA A 35 1.71 3.49 3.04
C ALA A 35 1.13 2.20 3.65
N ALA A 36 1.88 1.09 3.64
CA ALA A 36 1.45 -0.16 4.27
C ALA A 36 1.27 0.01 5.79
N SER A 37 2.20 0.71 6.44
CA SER A 37 2.11 1.05 7.87
C SER A 37 0.90 1.94 8.16
N ASP A 38 0.71 3.00 7.38
CA ASP A 38 -0.38 3.96 7.58
C ASP A 38 -1.75 3.31 7.33
N PHE A 39 -1.85 2.44 6.33
CA PHE A 39 -3.04 1.64 6.05
C PHE A 39 -3.38 0.71 7.22
N SER A 40 -2.38 -0.01 7.76
CA SER A 40 -2.58 -0.89 8.92
C SER A 40 -3.03 -0.11 10.15
N GLN A 41 -2.40 1.03 10.44
CA GLN A 41 -2.76 1.88 11.58
C GLN A 41 -4.15 2.51 11.42
N GLY A 42 -4.51 2.93 10.21
CA GLY A 42 -5.84 3.44 9.90
C GLY A 42 -6.92 2.37 10.09
N GLY A 43 -6.65 1.13 9.65
CA GLY A 43 -7.53 -0.01 9.86
C GLY A 43 -7.74 -0.35 11.35
N ASP A 44 -6.67 -0.32 12.15
CA ASP A 44 -6.77 -0.50 13.60
C ASP A 44 -7.61 0.61 14.26
N TYR A 45 -7.38 1.87 13.88
CA TYR A 45 -8.12 3.01 14.42
C TYR A 45 -9.63 2.94 14.12
N LEU A 46 -10.00 2.59 12.88
CA LEU A 46 -11.40 2.45 12.49
C LEU A 46 -12.08 1.29 13.22
N ARG A 47 -11.37 0.16 13.38
CA ARG A 47 -11.86 -0.98 14.15
C ARG A 47 -12.15 -0.62 15.61
N GLU A 48 -11.28 0.15 16.24
CA GLU A 48 -11.49 0.66 17.60
C GLU A 48 -12.70 1.63 17.68
N ALA A 49 -12.94 2.40 16.61
CA ALA A 49 -14.11 3.27 16.49
C ALA A 49 -15.43 2.49 16.24
N GLY A 50 -15.37 1.17 16.06
CA GLY A 50 -16.53 0.32 15.77
C GLY A 50 -16.99 0.39 14.32
N GLU A 51 -16.17 0.94 13.42
CA GLU A 51 -16.42 0.99 11.99
C GLU A 51 -15.54 -0.03 11.26
N ASP A 52 -16.16 -0.97 10.57
CA ASP A 52 -15.45 -2.02 9.81
C ASP A 52 -15.48 -1.65 8.32
N TYR A 53 -14.58 -0.73 7.93
CA TYR A 53 -14.53 -0.22 6.55
C TYR A 53 -13.61 -1.03 5.62
N CYS A 54 -12.85 -1.99 6.13
CA CYS A 54 -11.78 -2.59 5.36
C CYS A 54 -11.80 -4.12 5.45
N GLU A 55 -12.45 -4.75 4.47
CA GLU A 55 -12.46 -6.22 4.31
C GLU A 55 -11.09 -6.76 3.86
N ALA A 56 -10.20 -5.90 3.33
CA ALA A 56 -8.91 -6.30 2.76
C ALA A 56 -7.76 -5.41 3.23
N THR A 57 -6.72 -6.01 3.82
CA THR A 57 -5.51 -5.30 4.28
C THR A 57 -4.36 -5.49 3.30
N ILE A 58 -3.46 -4.51 3.21
CA ILE A 58 -2.19 -4.68 2.47
C ILE A 58 -1.38 -5.79 3.16
N VAL A 59 -0.98 -6.79 2.39
CA VAL A 59 -0.17 -7.94 2.86
C VAL A 59 1.23 -7.98 2.25
N ASP A 60 1.40 -7.39 1.07
CA ASP A 60 2.68 -7.33 0.36
C ASP A 60 2.69 -6.19 -0.66
N TRP A 61 3.85 -5.89 -1.25
CA TRP A 61 3.98 -4.94 -2.36
C TRP A 61 5.08 -5.33 -3.34
N ASP A 62 4.84 -5.04 -4.61
CA ASP A 62 5.79 -5.22 -5.70
C ASP A 62 6.23 -3.86 -6.26
N ILE A 63 7.50 -3.74 -6.65
CA ILE A 63 8.04 -2.54 -7.30
C ILE A 63 8.42 -2.91 -8.74
N ILE A 64 7.79 -2.24 -9.71
CA ILE A 64 8.03 -2.48 -11.13
C ILE A 64 8.67 -1.26 -11.78
N GLU A 65 9.55 -1.51 -12.76
CA GLU A 65 10.13 -0.47 -13.60
C GLU A 65 9.17 -0.12 -14.76
N VAL A 66 9.02 1.17 -15.06
CA VAL A 66 8.12 1.72 -16.09
C VAL A 66 8.80 2.74 -17.00
#